data_AF-A0A2W4XRT1-F1
#
_entry.id   AF-A0A2W4XRT1-F1
#
_cell.length_a   1.000
_cell.length_b   1.000
_cell.length_c   1.000
_cell.angle_alpha   90.00
_cell.angle_beta   90.00
_cell.angle_gamma   90.00
#
_symmetry.space_group_name_H-M   'P 1'
#
loop_
_entity.id
_entity.type
_entity.pdbx_description
1 polymer ?
#
loop_
_entity_poly.entity_id
_entity_poly.type
_entity_poly.pdbx_seq_one_letter_code
_entity_poly.pdbx_strand_id
1 'polypeptide(L)'
;MQFEGAVVREQGVTFAAVIVKRHVVDNPALAGQAIASFRRAFPGMPLVLMGQDSSSRAKWFGRRDIVRFLANTPLGAIPWRRYSLS
;
A
#
# COMPACT_ATOMS: atom_id res chain seq x y z
N MET A 1 5.95 -15.63 4.33
CA MET A 1 6.45 -14.37 3.71
C MET A 1 6.29 -13.22 4.70
N GLN A 2 7.28 -12.33 4.84
CA GLN A 2 7.16 -11.10 5.64
C GLN A 2 7.05 -9.88 4.72
N PHE A 3 6.25 -8.89 5.12
CA PHE A 3 6.11 -7.63 4.39
C PHE A 3 5.73 -6.50 5.35
N GLU A 4 5.87 -5.26 4.90
CA GLU A 4 5.47 -4.08 5.66
C GLU A 4 4.19 -3.49 5.08
N GLY A 5 3.28 -3.12 5.97
CA GLY A 5 2.02 -2.51 5.59
C GLY A 5 1.41 -1.71 6.72
N ALA A 6 0.28 -1.07 6.46
CA ALA A 6 -0.46 -0.30 7.43
C ALA A 6 -1.96 -0.47 7.19
N VAL A 7 -2.74 -0.47 8.27
CA VAL A 7 -4.19 -0.28 8.20
C VAL A 7 -4.48 1.14 8.65
N VAL A 8 -5.11 1.92 7.77
CA VAL A 8 -5.40 3.34 7.97
C VAL A 8 -6.90 3.52 7.96
N ARG A 9 -7.42 4.34 8.87
CA ARG A 9 -8.82 4.75 8.90
C ARG A 9 -8.88 6.26 8.76
N GLU A 10 -9.51 6.73 7.69
CA GLU A 10 -9.64 8.14 7.36
C GLU A 10 -11.03 8.42 6.78
N GLN A 11 -11.71 9.47 7.25
CA GLN A 11 -13.01 9.93 6.72
C GLN A 11 -14.05 8.80 6.52
N GLY A 12 -14.12 7.87 7.47
CA GLY A 12 -15.05 6.74 7.43
C GLY A 12 -14.63 5.56 6.54
N VAL A 13 -13.48 5.65 5.85
CA VAL A 13 -12.91 4.57 5.04
C VAL A 13 -11.75 3.92 5.80
N THR A 14 -11.82 2.62 6.00
CA THR A 14 -10.68 1.81 6.44
C THR A 14 -10.03 1.16 5.22
N PHE A 15 -8.73 1.34 5.03
CA PHE A 15 -7.97 0.77 3.92
C PHE A 15 -6.59 0.26 4.36
N ALA A 16 -6.01 -0.61 3.54
CA ALA A 16 -4.68 -1.15 3.74
C ALA A 16 -3.68 -0.55 2.75
N ALA A 17 -2.48 -0.21 3.23
CA ALA A 17 -1.34 0.21 2.43
C ALA A 17 -0.22 -0.81 2.58
N VAL A 18 0.40 -1.24 1.48
CA VAL A 18 1.48 -2.25 1.50
C VAL A 18 2.71 -1.75 0.78
N ILE A 19 3.88 -1.93 1.40
CA ILE A 19 5.18 -1.60 0.80
C ILE A 19 5.59 -2.71 -0.16
N VAL A 20 5.88 -2.36 -1.41
CA VAL A 20 6.36 -3.26 -2.46
C VAL A 20 7.58 -2.66 -3.17
N LYS A 21 8.26 -3.47 -3.99
CA LYS A 21 9.35 -2.97 -4.84
C LYS A 21 8.82 -1.95 -5.85
N ARG A 22 9.62 -0.91 -6.15
CA ARG A 22 9.25 0.18 -7.07
C ARG A 22 8.71 -0.28 -8.43
N HIS A 23 9.36 -1.29 -9.05
CA HIS A 23 8.94 -1.81 -10.35
C HIS A 23 7.54 -2.44 -10.34
N VAL A 24 7.03 -2.87 -9.17
CA VAL A 24 5.67 -3.42 -9.06
C VAL A 24 4.63 -2.31 -9.26
N VAL A 25 4.81 -1.14 -8.64
CA VAL A 25 3.89 0.00 -8.79
C VAL A 25 4.05 0.74 -10.13
N ASP A 26 5.13 0.50 -10.86
CA ASP A 26 5.33 1.05 -12.21
C ASP A 26 4.66 0.22 -13.31
N ASN A 27 4.30 -1.03 -13.02
CA ASN A 27 3.61 -1.91 -13.96
C ASN A 27 2.19 -2.24 -13.44
N PRO A 28 1.12 -1.72 -14.07
CA PRO A 28 -0.25 -1.97 -13.63
C PRO A 28 -0.63 -3.45 -13.51
N ALA A 29 -0.10 -4.32 -14.38
CA ALA A 29 -0.36 -5.75 -14.31
C ALA A 29 0.27 -6.38 -13.06
N LEU A 30 1.54 -6.06 -12.77
CA LEU A 30 2.21 -6.52 -11.54
C LEU A 30 1.55 -5.95 -10.29
N ALA A 31 1.15 -4.69 -10.31
CA ALA A 31 0.43 -4.06 -9.22
C ALA A 31 -0.92 -4.76 -8.95
N GLY A 32 -1.66 -5.12 -10.00
CA GLY A 32 -2.90 -5.89 -9.88
C GLY A 32 -2.68 -7.26 -9.25
N GLN A 33 -1.64 -7.98 -9.67
CA GLN A 33 -1.25 -9.28 -9.09
C GLN A 33 -0.85 -9.15 -7.61
N ALA A 34 -0.07 -8.12 -7.27
CA ALA A 34 0.33 -7.86 -5.89
C ALA A 34 -0.89 -7.51 -5.01
N ILE A 35 -1.83 -6.69 -5.51
CA ILE A 35 -3.08 -6.44 -4.78
C ILE A 35 -3.82 -7.75 -4.52
N ALA A 36 -3.94 -8.62 -5.53
CA ALA A 36 -4.60 -9.90 -5.38
C ALA A 36 -3.93 -10.81 -4.34
N SER A 37 -2.60 -10.84 -4.27
CA SER A 37 -1.87 -11.67 -3.30
C SER A 37 -2.00 -11.17 -1.85
N PHE A 38 -2.04 -9.84 -1.64
CA PHE A 38 -2.18 -9.26 -0.30
C PHE A 38 -3.62 -9.22 0.21
N ARG A 39 -4.64 -9.45 -0.63
CA ARG A 39 -6.06 -9.45 -0.21
C ARG A 39 -6.35 -10.40 0.95
N ARG A 40 -5.69 -11.55 1.02
CA ARG A 40 -5.87 -12.50 2.13
C ARG A 40 -5.43 -11.93 3.48
N ALA A 41 -4.42 -11.05 3.48
CA ALA A 41 -3.95 -10.37 4.69
C ALA A 41 -4.88 -9.23 5.15
N PHE A 42 -5.65 -8.65 4.23
CA PHE A 42 -6.50 -7.48 4.47
C PHE A 42 -7.93 -7.71 3.94
N PRO A 43 -8.67 -8.67 4.51
CA PRO A 43 -9.99 -9.03 4.01
C PRO A 43 -10.98 -7.86 4.14
N GLY A 44 -11.73 -7.59 3.07
CA GLY A 44 -12.77 -6.54 3.05
C GLY A 44 -12.26 -5.10 2.95
N MET A 45 -10.94 -4.88 2.85
CA MET A 45 -10.36 -3.54 2.78
C MET A 45 -9.91 -3.20 1.35
N PRO A 46 -10.11 -1.95 0.88
CA PRO A 46 -9.37 -1.44 -0.27
C PRO A 46 -7.87 -1.52 0.02
N LEU A 47 -7.09 -1.96 -0.97
CA LEU A 47 -5.65 -2.10 -0.83
C LEU A 47 -4.94 -1.15 -1.80
N VAL A 48 -3.94 -0.45 -1.29
CA VAL A 48 -3.04 0.40 -2.07
C VAL A 48 -1.61 -0.06 -1.88
N LEU A 49 -0.81 0.08 -2.92
CA LEU A 49 0.60 -0.27 -2.93
C LEU A 49 1.45 1.00 -2.88
N MET A 50 2.53 0.93 -2.12
CA MET A 50 3.58 1.94 -2.09
C MET A 50 4.87 1.33 -2.61
N GLY A 51 5.46 1.94 -3.63
CA GLY A 51 6.85 1.69 -4.00
C GLY A 51 7.70 2.90 -3.67
N GLN A 52 8.90 2.69 -3.15
CA GLN A 52 9.91 3.74 -2.98
C GLN A 52 11.14 3.42 -3.84
N ASP A 53 11.77 4.46 -4.38
CA ASP A 53 13.07 4.37 -5.02
C ASP A 53 14.19 4.81 -4.05
N SER A 54 15.43 4.77 -4.51
CA SER A 54 16.60 5.23 -3.74
C SER A 54 16.55 6.73 -3.39
N SER A 55 15.66 7.51 -4.01
CA SER A 55 15.45 8.93 -3.72
C SER A 55 14.39 9.17 -2.64
N SER A 56 13.94 8.10 -1.95
CA SER A 56 12.91 8.13 -0.90
C SER A 56 11.55 8.68 -1.36
N ARG A 57 11.30 8.77 -2.68
CA ARG A 57 10.02 9.24 -3.20
C ARG A 57 9.04 8.08 -3.29
N ALA A 58 7.96 8.18 -2.52
CA ALA A 58 6.87 7.20 -2.58
C ALA A 58 6.04 7.41 -3.85
N LYS A 59 5.85 6.34 -4.62
CA LYS A 59 4.80 6.22 -5.64
C LYS A 59 3.72 5.28 -5.13
N TRP A 60 2.49 5.68 -5.36
CA TRP A 60 1.30 4.96 -4.92
C TRP A 60 0.54 4.36 -6.10
N PHE A 61 -0.03 3.19 -5.91
CA PHE A 61 -0.93 2.54 -6.86
C PHE A 61 -2.17 1.99 -6.14
N GLY A 62 -3.36 2.21 -6.69
CA GLY A 62 -4.61 1.69 -6.16
C GLY A 62 -5.77 2.65 -6.35
N ARG A 63 -6.76 2.60 -5.43
CA ARG A 63 -7.96 3.45 -5.50
C ARG A 63 -7.58 4.94 -5.47
N ARG A 64 -8.05 5.69 -6.46
CA ARG A 64 -7.55 7.05 -6.77
C ARG A 64 -7.72 8.06 -5.64
N ASP A 65 -8.82 7.98 -4.91
CA ASP A 65 -9.12 8.83 -3.74
C ASP A 65 -8.14 8.56 -2.58
N ILE A 66 -7.88 7.29 -2.27
CA ILE A 66 -6.91 6.88 -1.23
C ILE A 66 -5.50 7.29 -1.62
N VAL A 67 -5.12 7.08 -2.89
CA VAL A 67 -3.83 7.51 -3.43
C VAL A 67 -3.64 9.02 -3.28
N ARG A 68 -4.68 9.82 -3.56
CA ARG A 68 -4.62 11.27 -3.41
C ARG A 68 -4.47 11.71 -1.96
N PHE A 69 -5.14 11.03 -1.04
CA PHE A 69 -4.95 11.25 0.40
C PHE A 69 -3.48 10.98 0.79
N LEU A 70 -2.98 9.78 0.49
CA LEU A 70 -1.63 9.37 0.87
C LEU A 70 -0.51 10.18 0.22
N ALA A 71 -0.73 10.70 -0.99
CA ALA A 71 0.23 11.59 -1.66
C ALA A 71 0.50 12.88 -0.86
N ASN A 72 -0.43 13.29 0.01
CA ASN A 72 -0.30 14.46 0.87
C ASN A 72 -0.01 14.10 2.34
N THR A 73 0.09 12.82 2.67
CA THR A 73 0.34 12.33 4.03
C THR A 73 1.84 12.13 4.23
N PRO A 74 2.47 12.73 5.26
CA PRO A 74 3.85 12.42 5.61
C PRO A 74 4.04 10.92 5.86
N LEU A 75 5.04 10.30 5.22
CA LEU A 75 5.24 8.84 5.29
C LEU A 75 5.42 8.32 6.73
N GLY A 76 6.04 9.11 7.61
CA GLY A 76 6.22 8.78 9.02
C GLY A 76 4.95 8.86 9.86
N ALA A 77 3.89 9.50 9.35
CA ALA A 77 2.59 9.52 10.02
C ALA A 77 1.74 8.27 9.72
N ILE A 78 2.12 7.49 8.71
CA ILE A 78 1.46 6.22 8.37
C ILE A 78 1.91 5.16 9.40
N PRO A 79 1.00 4.43 10.05
CA PRO A 79 1.33 3.50 11.12
C PRO A 79 1.84 2.16 10.56
N TRP A 80 3.03 2.17 9.95
CA TRP A 80 3.67 1.00 9.36
C TRP A 80 3.92 -0.09 10.40
N ARG A 81 3.63 -1.34 10.02
CA ARG A 81 3.85 -2.54 10.81
C ARG A 81 4.38 -3.66 9.92
N ARG A 82 5.13 -4.57 10.53
CA ARG A 82 5.57 -5.80 9.87
C ARG A 82 4.48 -6.88 10.01
N TYR A 83 4.15 -7.52 8.91
CA TYR A 83 3.19 -8.61 8.81
C TYR A 83 3.91 -9.89 8.37
N SER A 84 3.41 -11.03 8.86
CA SER A 84 3.87 -12.36 8.48
C SER A 84 2.69 -13.15 7.91
N LEU A 85 2.77 -13.54 6.64
CA LEU A 85 1.87 -14.51 6.03
C LEU A 85 2.50 -15.90 6.15
N SER A 86 1.82 -16.78 6.88
CA SER A 86 2.10 -18.22 6.96
C SER A 86 1.56 -18.94 5.74
#